data_AF-A0A396ZS38-F1
#
_entry.id   AF-A0A396ZS38-F1
#
_cell.length_a   1.000
_cell.length_b   1.000
_cell.length_c   1.000
_cell.angle_alpha   90.00
_cell.angle_beta   90.00
_cell.angle_gamma   90.00
#
_symmetry.space_group_name_H-M   'P 1'
#
loop_
_entity.id
_entity.type
_entity.pdbx_description
1 polymer ?
#
loop_
_entity_poly.entity_id
_entity_poly.type
_entity_poly.pdbx_seq_one_letter_code
_entity_poly.pdbx_strand_id
1 'polypeptide(L)'
;MAISAVGIGGIALNVECDLKRAPAAVDDVRLWELKQSKKTKPQLHGLRIIDGHAPSSVPVDGFVRQLKRVTLQCDDMNALRSLNSNKSVQAYDIVAVEALSGRVFQYLCEHADIDLISFDMTCRVPFQLRKPMVDAAIARGICFEIKYMHALGGWMHIMIDMHVMN
;
A
#
# COMPACT_ATOMS: atom_id res chain seq x y z
N MET A 1 3.65 -21.11 1.49
CA MET A 1 2.24 -21.26 1.04
C MET A 1 2.04 -20.43 -0.22
N ALA A 2 1.35 -20.94 -1.23
CA ALA A 2 1.05 -20.15 -2.44
C ALA A 2 -0.13 -19.21 -2.15
N ILE A 3 0.07 -17.91 -2.32
CA ILE A 3 -0.93 -16.86 -2.02
C ILE A 3 -2.19 -17.02 -2.90
N SER A 4 -2.04 -17.61 -4.09
CA SER A 4 -3.14 -17.99 -4.97
C SER A 4 -4.09 -19.03 -4.35
N ALA A 5 -3.62 -19.84 -3.39
CA ALA A 5 -4.47 -20.84 -2.70
C ALA A 5 -5.52 -20.20 -1.79
N VAL A 6 -5.37 -18.91 -1.44
CA VAL A 6 -6.31 -18.15 -0.61
C VAL A 6 -7.27 -17.30 -1.47
N GLY A 7 -7.22 -17.43 -2.80
CA GLY A 7 -8.11 -16.71 -3.72
C GLY A 7 -7.77 -15.22 -3.93
N ILE A 8 -6.56 -14.80 -3.58
CA ILE A 8 -6.07 -13.42 -3.79
C ILE A 8 -5.69 -13.22 -5.25
N GLY A 9 -6.38 -12.32 -5.95
CA GLY A 9 -6.16 -12.01 -7.37
C GLY A 9 -5.10 -10.95 -7.66
N GLY A 10 -4.69 -10.17 -6.65
CA GLY A 10 -3.68 -9.12 -6.78
C GLY A 10 -2.92 -8.86 -5.48
N ILE A 11 -1.67 -8.45 -5.61
CA ILE A 11 -0.74 -8.13 -4.51
C ILE A 11 -0.07 -6.80 -4.84
N ALA A 12 0.12 -5.94 -3.83
CA ALA A 12 0.97 -4.76 -3.93
C ALA A 12 2.22 -4.94 -3.06
N LEU A 13 3.40 -4.84 -3.66
CA LEU A 13 4.69 -4.90 -2.96
C LEU A 13 4.97 -3.52 -2.38
N ASN A 14 4.97 -3.41 -1.05
CA ASN A 14 5.16 -2.15 -0.35
C ASN A 14 6.64 -1.83 -0.13
N VAL A 15 7.05 -0.61 -0.44
CA VAL A 15 8.33 -0.01 -0.07
C VAL A 15 8.05 1.09 0.94
N GLU A 16 8.55 0.95 2.16
CA GLU A 16 8.46 2.00 3.17
C GLU A 16 9.68 2.90 3.08
N CYS A 17 9.46 4.22 3.08
CA CYS A 17 10.56 5.17 3.22
C CYS A 17 10.13 6.44 3.96
N ASP A 18 11.10 7.08 4.61
CA ASP A 18 10.94 8.44 5.14
C ASP A 18 10.95 9.42 3.97
N LEU A 19 10.02 10.39 3.92
CA LEU A 19 9.89 11.34 2.81
C LEU A 19 11.15 12.21 2.62
N LYS A 20 12.02 12.25 3.63
CA LYS A 20 13.35 12.90 3.58
C LYS A 20 14.32 12.21 2.63
N ARG A 21 14.11 10.92 2.33
CA ARG A 21 14.95 10.11 1.45
C ARG A 21 14.14 9.67 0.22
N ALA A 22 14.74 9.73 -0.96
CA ALA A 22 14.11 9.18 -2.14
C ALA A 22 13.87 7.66 -1.94
N PRO A 23 12.68 7.14 -2.27
CA PRO A 23 12.43 5.70 -2.25
C PRO A 23 13.38 4.98 -3.23
N ALA A 24 13.51 3.67 -3.04
CA ALA A 24 14.24 2.83 -4.01
C ALA A 24 13.69 3.08 -5.42
N ALA A 25 14.54 2.99 -6.45
CA ALA A 25 14.04 3.10 -7.81
C ALA A 25 13.01 1.99 -8.05
N VAL A 26 11.92 2.34 -8.74
CA VAL A 26 10.84 1.38 -9.00
C VAL A 26 11.37 0.16 -9.73
N ASP A 27 12.36 0.32 -10.61
CA ASP A 27 13.02 -0.78 -11.33
C ASP A 27 13.76 -1.76 -10.41
N ASP A 28 14.26 -1.30 -9.27
CA ASP A 28 14.96 -2.14 -8.29
C ASP A 28 14.00 -2.98 -7.44
N VAL A 29 12.71 -2.60 -7.39
CA VAL A 29 11.67 -3.37 -6.70
C VAL A 29 11.36 -4.62 -7.51
N ARG A 30 12.01 -5.73 -7.13
CA ARG A 30 11.82 -7.03 -7.76
C ARG A 30 10.43 -7.58 -7.47
N LEU A 31 9.73 -7.96 -8.54
CA LEU A 31 8.47 -8.69 -8.43
C LEU A 31 8.72 -10.07 -7.85
N TRP A 32 7.74 -10.58 -7.11
CA TRP A 32 7.78 -11.93 -6.55
C TRP A 32 7.71 -12.96 -7.70
N GLU A 33 8.67 -13.88 -7.75
CA GLU A 33 8.62 -15.02 -8.68
C GLU A 33 7.51 -16.02 -8.28
N LEU A 34 6.36 -15.95 -8.95
CA LEU A 34 5.30 -16.94 -8.76
C LEU A 34 5.71 -18.26 -9.41
N LYS A 35 6.13 -19.23 -8.60
CA LYS A 35 6.31 -20.62 -9.07
C LYS A 35 4.94 -21.18 -9.46
N GLN A 36 4.69 -21.27 -10.77
CA GLN A 36 3.45 -21.86 -11.30
C GLN A 36 3.31 -23.30 -10.80
N SER A 37 2.27 -23.57 -10.02
CA SER A 37 1.93 -24.93 -9.62
C SER A 37 1.22 -25.61 -10.78
N LYS A 38 1.78 -26.73 -11.28
CA LYS A 38 1.25 -27.52 -12.42
C LYS A 38 -0.12 -28.17 -12.18
N LYS A 39 -0.81 -27.85 -11.08
CA LYS A 39 -2.16 -28.36 -10.76
C LYS A 39 -3.16 -27.21 -10.77
N THR A 40 -3.78 -26.99 -11.93
CA THR A 40 -5.00 -26.19 -12.07
C THR A 40 -6.16 -26.95 -11.44
N LYS A 41 -6.51 -26.60 -10.19
CA LYS A 41 -7.89 -26.77 -9.72
C LYS A 41 -8.62 -25.46 -10.00
N PRO A 42 -9.80 -25.49 -10.62
CA PRO A 42 -10.57 -24.28 -10.84
C PRO A 42 -11.12 -23.85 -9.48
N GLN A 43 -10.40 -22.98 -8.77
CA GLN A 43 -10.83 -22.51 -7.46
C GLN A 43 -11.07 -21.00 -7.46
N LEU A 44 -12.37 -20.71 -7.33
CA LEU A 44 -13.07 -19.53 -6.86
C LEU A 44 -12.83 -18.19 -7.54
N HIS A 45 -13.96 -17.54 -7.83
CA HIS A 45 -14.14 -16.12 -8.10
C HIS A 45 -13.55 -15.26 -6.97
N GLY A 46 -12.22 -15.10 -6.94
CA GLY A 46 -11.60 -14.01 -6.18
C GLY A 46 -12.19 -12.69 -6.69
N LEU A 47 -12.53 -11.78 -5.78
CA LEU A 47 -12.97 -10.43 -6.14
C LEU A 47 -11.95 -9.83 -7.10
N ARG A 48 -12.32 -9.75 -8.37
CA ARG A 48 -11.55 -9.03 -9.36
C ARG A 48 -11.74 -7.56 -9.04
N ILE A 49 -10.69 -6.89 -8.60
CA ILE A 49 -10.61 -5.44 -8.78
C ILE A 49 -10.42 -5.26 -10.28
N ILE A 50 -11.55 -5.20 -10.99
CA ILE A 50 -11.60 -4.85 -12.40
C ILE A 50 -11.38 -3.33 -12.38
N ASP A 51 -10.13 -2.89 -12.47
CA ASP A 51 -9.88 -1.53 -12.94
C ASP A 51 -10.60 -1.45 -14.29
N GLY A 52 -11.47 -0.46 -14.49
CA GLY A 52 -12.32 -0.29 -15.68
C GLY A 52 -11.58 -0.14 -17.03
N HIS A 53 -10.29 -0.50 -17.09
CA HIS A 53 -9.39 -0.39 -18.23
C HIS A 53 -8.73 -1.72 -18.63
N ALA A 54 -8.99 -2.84 -17.95
CA ALA A 54 -8.50 -4.14 -18.43
C ALA A 54 -9.31 -4.60 -19.65
N PRO A 55 -8.70 -4.82 -20.83
CA PRO A 55 -9.43 -5.36 -21.98
C PRO A 55 -9.99 -6.73 -21.61
N SER A 56 -11.28 -6.91 -21.88
CA SER A 56 -12.13 -8.06 -21.53
C SER A 56 -11.71 -9.41 -22.10
N SER A 57 -10.54 -9.50 -22.74
CA SER A 57 -10.11 -10.63 -23.57
C SER A 57 -8.93 -11.43 -23.04
N VAL A 58 -8.44 -11.18 -21.82
CA VAL A 58 -7.32 -11.98 -21.27
C VAL A 58 -7.87 -13.16 -20.44
N PRO A 59 -7.65 -14.42 -20.85
CA PRO A 59 -8.03 -15.59 -20.07
C PRO A 59 -7.01 -15.76 -18.93
N VAL A 60 -7.35 -15.36 -17.71
CA VAL A 60 -6.38 -15.35 -16.60
C VAL A 60 -6.56 -16.57 -15.70
N ASP A 61 -5.89 -17.64 -16.09
CA ASP A 61 -5.70 -18.86 -15.29
C ASP A 61 -4.59 -18.58 -14.26
N GLY A 62 -4.93 -18.49 -12.97
CA GLY A 62 -3.95 -18.54 -11.86
C GLY A 62 -2.90 -17.43 -11.71
N PHE A 63 -2.93 -16.35 -12.50
CA PHE A 63 -1.97 -15.24 -12.33
C PHE A 63 -2.44 -14.23 -11.27
N VAL A 64 -1.55 -13.96 -10.31
CA VAL A 64 -1.71 -12.89 -9.32
C VAL A 64 -1.12 -11.62 -9.90
N ARG A 65 -1.92 -10.56 -10.05
CA ARG A 65 -1.42 -9.24 -10.50
C ARG A 65 -0.51 -8.66 -9.43
N GLN A 66 0.67 -8.21 -9.81
CA GLN A 66 1.60 -7.58 -8.87
C GLN A 66 1.71 -6.09 -9.18
N LEU A 67 1.50 -5.26 -8.17
CA LEU A 67 1.62 -3.81 -8.19
C LEU A 67 2.78 -3.40 -7.28
N LYS A 68 3.36 -2.22 -7.52
CA LYS A 68 4.39 -1.62 -6.68
C LYS A 68 3.77 -0.46 -5.91
N ARG A 69 3.87 -0.52 -4.60
CA ARG A 69 3.37 0.49 -3.69
C ARG A 69 4.51 1.14 -2.93
N VAL A 70 4.40 2.43 -2.69
CA VAL A 70 5.27 3.15 -1.75
C VAL A 70 4.44 3.67 -0.58
N THR A 71 4.93 3.53 0.65
CA THR A 71 4.37 4.15 1.84
C THR A 71 5.37 5.13 2.42
N LEU A 72 4.99 6.40 2.45
CA LEU A 72 5.86 7.50 2.85
C LEU A 72 5.54 7.93 4.27
N GLN A 73 6.54 7.92 5.14
CA GLN A 73 6.43 8.47 6.48
C GLN A 73 6.87 9.93 6.45
N CYS A 74 6.04 10.85 6.95
CA CYS A 74 6.37 12.27 6.93
C CYS A 74 5.85 13.00 8.18
N ASP A 75 6.74 13.76 8.80
CA ASP A 75 6.44 14.70 9.88
C ASP A 75 6.52 16.17 9.45
N ASP A 76 7.24 16.46 8.36
CA ASP A 76 7.54 17.81 7.87
C ASP A 76 6.66 18.24 6.68
N MET A 77 5.97 19.36 6.87
CA MET A 77 5.10 19.98 5.86
C MET A 77 5.84 20.41 4.59
N ASN A 78 7.12 20.78 4.68
CA ASN A 78 7.88 21.19 3.50
C ASN A 78 8.20 20.00 2.59
N ALA A 79 8.65 18.89 3.17
CA ALA A 79 8.82 17.63 2.46
C ALA A 79 7.51 17.19 1.79
N LEU A 80 6.38 17.30 2.52
CA LEU A 80 5.07 16.89 2.02
C LEU A 80 4.58 17.71 0.81
N ARG A 81 4.92 19.00 0.74
CA ARG A 81 4.62 19.83 -0.45
C ARG A 81 5.42 19.42 -1.67
N SER A 82 6.62 18.91 -1.47
CA SER A 82 7.50 18.45 -2.56
C SER A 82 7.12 17.06 -3.09
N LEU A 83 6.21 16.35 -2.42
CA LEU A 83 5.76 15.00 -2.78
C LEU A 83 5.38 14.86 -4.26
N ASN A 84 4.53 15.76 -4.73
CA ASN A 84 4.02 15.75 -6.11
C ASN A 84 5.08 16.13 -7.15
N SER A 85 6.25 16.62 -6.74
CA SER A 85 7.37 16.91 -7.63
C SER A 85 8.38 15.76 -7.72
N ASN A 86 8.26 14.78 -6.84
CA ASN A 86 9.20 13.67 -6.75
C ASN A 86 8.84 12.58 -7.77
N LYS A 87 9.58 12.55 -8.89
CA LYS A 87 9.38 11.58 -9.97
C LYS A 87 9.53 10.13 -9.53
N SER A 88 10.38 9.86 -8.53
CA SER A 88 10.56 8.50 -8.03
C SER A 88 9.31 7.98 -7.33
N VAL A 89 8.56 8.85 -6.64
CA VAL A 89 7.28 8.50 -6.00
C VAL A 89 6.20 8.28 -7.06
N GLN A 90 6.15 9.14 -8.08
CA GLN A 90 5.17 9.03 -9.17
C GLN A 90 5.35 7.80 -10.06
N ALA A 91 6.51 7.14 -10.00
CA ALA A 91 6.76 5.92 -10.76
C ALA A 91 6.10 4.68 -10.14
N TYR A 92 5.60 4.76 -8.90
CA TYR A 92 4.88 3.66 -8.24
C TYR A 92 3.43 3.57 -8.71
N ASP A 93 2.84 2.37 -8.68
CA ASP A 93 1.43 2.16 -9.03
C ASP A 93 0.48 2.70 -7.94
N ILE A 94 0.93 2.71 -6.68
CA ILE A 94 0.14 3.13 -5.52
C ILE A 94 1.02 3.98 -4.59
N VAL A 95 0.56 5.18 -4.26
CA VAL A 95 1.20 6.10 -3.33
C VAL A 95 0.38 6.20 -2.05
N ALA A 96 0.98 5.70 -0.96
CA ALA A 96 0.42 5.81 0.38
C ALA A 96 1.27 6.76 1.25
N VAL A 97 0.63 7.48 2.17
CA VAL A 97 1.33 8.31 3.16
C VAL A 97 0.84 7.97 4.55
N GLU A 98 1.78 7.77 5.47
CA GLU A 98 1.51 7.53 6.88
C GLU A 98 1.37 8.86 7.64
N ALA A 99 0.19 9.09 8.21
CA ALA A 99 -0.11 10.33 8.90
C ALA A 99 0.43 10.31 10.34
N LEU A 100 1.57 10.95 10.59
CA LEU A 100 2.21 10.98 11.92
C LEU A 100 1.74 12.15 12.80
N SER A 101 1.11 13.18 12.23
CA SER A 101 0.61 14.34 12.97
C SER A 101 -0.72 14.86 12.42
N GLY A 102 -1.49 15.56 13.26
CA GLY A 102 -2.77 16.13 12.83
C GLY A 102 -2.63 17.19 11.73
N ARG A 103 -1.50 17.90 11.66
CA ARG A 103 -1.20 18.87 10.59
C ARG A 103 -0.96 18.19 9.26
N VAL A 104 -0.17 17.12 9.28
CA VAL A 104 0.08 16.27 8.10
C VAL A 104 -1.24 15.66 7.64
N PHE A 105 -2.02 15.08 8.55
CA PHE A 105 -3.33 14.49 8.24
C PHE A 105 -4.27 15.49 7.55
N GLN A 106 -4.38 16.71 8.06
CA GLN A 106 -5.22 17.74 7.45
C GLN A 106 -4.77 18.05 6.01
N TYR A 107 -3.46 18.27 5.80
CA TYR A 107 -2.93 18.52 4.47
C TYR A 107 -3.16 17.36 3.51
N LEU A 108 -3.02 16.12 3.98
CA LEU A 108 -3.29 14.93 3.17
C LEU A 108 -4.74 14.92 2.68
N CYS A 109 -5.68 15.24 3.57
CA CYS A 109 -7.10 15.28 3.25
C CYS A 109 -7.45 16.40 2.26
N GLU A 110 -6.82 17.57 2.36
CA GLU A 110 -7.21 18.77 1.60
C GLU A 110 -6.41 18.99 0.30
N HIS A 111 -5.12 18.61 0.28
CA HIS A 111 -4.19 19.07 -0.76
C HIS A 111 -3.31 17.99 -1.39
N ALA A 112 -3.03 16.88 -0.70
CA ALA A 112 -2.08 15.88 -1.21
C ALA A 112 -2.64 15.06 -2.37
N ASP A 113 -1.81 14.76 -3.37
CA ASP A 113 -2.18 13.92 -4.52
C ASP A 113 -1.67 12.50 -4.29
N ILE A 114 -2.47 11.71 -3.57
CA ILE A 114 -2.12 10.36 -3.08
C ILE A 114 -3.33 9.45 -3.16
N ASP A 115 -3.09 8.14 -3.18
CA ASP A 115 -4.17 7.15 -3.24
C ASP A 115 -4.68 6.77 -1.86
N LEU A 116 -3.77 6.62 -0.88
CA LEU A 116 -4.09 6.07 0.44
C LEU A 116 -3.45 6.87 1.58
N ILE A 117 -4.24 7.08 2.64
CA ILE A 117 -3.73 7.52 3.94
C ILE A 117 -3.65 6.29 4.86
N SER A 118 -2.43 5.92 5.25
CA SER A 118 -2.19 4.78 6.14
C SER A 118 -2.11 5.22 7.59
N PHE A 119 -2.68 4.39 8.48
CA PHE A 119 -2.54 4.53 9.92
C PHE A 119 -1.86 3.30 10.51
N ASP A 120 -0.79 3.54 11.28
CA ASP A 120 -0.29 2.53 12.19
C ASP A 120 -1.10 2.54 13.49
N MET A 121 -1.79 1.43 13.75
CA MET A 121 -2.61 1.23 14.94
C MET A 121 -1.87 0.45 16.03
N THR A 122 -0.56 0.19 15.89
CA THR A 122 0.29 -0.30 17.00
C THR A 122 0.29 0.67 18.17
N CYS A 123 0.32 1.96 17.83
CA CYS A 123 0.33 3.06 18.76
C CYS A 123 -0.97 3.85 18.62
N ARG A 124 -1.35 4.53 19.70
CA ARG A 124 -2.46 5.48 19.63
C ARG A 124 -2.08 6.62 18.69
N VAL A 125 -2.88 6.82 17.64
CA VAL A 125 -2.73 7.95 16.72
C VAL A 125 -2.70 9.27 17.51
N PRO A 126 -1.71 10.16 17.29
CA PRO A 126 -1.48 11.33 18.14
C PRO A 126 -2.43 12.51 17.86
N PHE A 127 -3.50 12.29 17.09
CA PHE A 127 -4.49 13.29 16.73
C PHE A 127 -5.88 12.67 16.62
N GLN A 128 -6.90 13.52 16.67
CA GLN A 128 -8.29 13.09 16.47
C GLN A 128 -8.65 13.09 14.99
N LEU A 129 -9.20 11.97 14.51
CA LEU A 129 -9.81 11.89 13.19
C LEU A 129 -11.13 12.66 13.20
N ARG A 130 -11.17 13.77 12.47
CA ARG A 130 -12.37 14.61 12.36
C ARG A 130 -13.16 14.20 11.12
N LYS A 131 -14.46 13.96 11.30
CA LYS A 131 -15.38 13.58 10.20
C LYS A 131 -15.28 14.50 8.97
N PRO A 132 -15.23 15.85 9.10
CA PRO A 132 -15.08 16.73 7.94
C PRO A 132 -13.81 16.50 7.12
N MET A 133 -12.68 16.16 7.77
CA MET A 133 -11.41 15.88 7.07
C MET A 133 -11.49 14.54 6.33
N VAL A 134 -12.07 13.52 6.98
CA VAL A 134 -12.30 12.21 6.36
C VAL A 134 -13.22 12.35 5.14
N ASP A 135 -14.28 13.15 5.25
CA ASP A 135 -15.21 13.41 4.13
C ASP A 135 -14.52 14.15 2.98
N ALA A 136 -13.67 15.13 3.28
CA ALA A 136 -12.90 15.85 2.28
C ALA A 136 -11.95 14.92 1.51
N ALA A 137 -11.29 13.99 2.21
CA ALA A 137 -10.42 12.99 1.59
C ALA A 137 -11.22 12.03 0.69
N ILE A 138 -12.35 11.51 1.18
CA ILE A 138 -13.23 10.61 0.42
C ILE A 138 -13.78 11.29 -0.83
N ALA A 139 -14.19 12.56 -0.74
CA ALA A 139 -14.67 13.34 -1.87
C ALA A 139 -13.61 13.50 -2.97
N ARG A 140 -12.33 13.38 -2.62
CA ARG A 140 -11.19 13.41 -3.55
C ARG A 140 -10.77 12.01 -4.04
N GLY A 141 -11.46 10.95 -3.60
CA GLY A 141 -11.14 9.57 -3.96
C GLY A 141 -10.01 8.93 -3.14
N ILE A 142 -9.57 9.60 -2.05
CA ILE A 142 -8.50 9.08 -1.20
C ILE A 142 -9.07 7.99 -0.27
N CYS A 143 -8.40 6.85 -0.24
CA CYS A 143 -8.76 5.73 0.61
C CYS A 143 -8.01 5.76 1.95
N PHE A 144 -8.56 5.09 2.96
CA PHE A 144 -7.92 4.94 4.27
C PHE A 144 -7.50 3.50 4.50
N GLU A 145 -6.25 3.31 4.93
CA GLU A 145 -5.70 2.01 5.24
C GLU A 145 -5.41 1.87 6.74
N ILE A 146 -5.71 0.68 7.26
CA ILE A 146 -5.36 0.27 8.62
C ILE A 146 -4.40 -0.93 8.54
N LYS A 147 -3.19 -0.79 9.10
CA LYS A 147 -2.21 -1.89 9.20
C LYS A 147 -2.68 -2.92 10.25
N TYR A 148 -3.43 -3.94 9.83
CA TYR A 148 -4.04 -4.93 10.71
C TYR A 148 -3.08 -6.03 11.20
N MET A 149 -1.90 -6.19 10.58
CA MET A 149 -0.93 -7.25 10.90
C MET A 149 -0.61 -7.30 12.41
N HIS A 150 -0.48 -6.14 13.04
CA HIS A 150 -0.18 -6.02 14.46
C HIS A 150 -1.28 -6.57 15.36
N ALA A 151 -2.54 -6.54 14.93
CA ALA A 151 -3.68 -7.09 15.68
C ALA A 151 -3.70 -8.63 15.67
N LEU A 152 -2.98 -9.27 14.72
CA LEU A 152 -2.91 -10.74 14.60
C LEU A 152 -1.81 -11.38 15.46
N GLY A 153 -1.07 -10.59 16.24
CA GLY A 153 -0.15 -11.07 17.27
C GLY A 153 1.30 -10.68 17.02
N GLY A 154 1.88 -9.88 17.93
CA GLY A 154 3.28 -9.40 17.87
C GLY A 154 4.37 -10.50 17.83
N TRP A 155 4.00 -11.75 18.06
CA TRP A 155 4.91 -12.90 18.00
C TRP A 155 5.36 -13.25 16.57
N MET A 156 4.56 -12.92 15.55
CA MET A 156 4.93 -13.23 14.16
C MET A 156 5.85 -12.15 13.56
N HIS A 157 5.77 -10.90 14.02
CA HIS A 157 6.67 -9.81 13.59
C HIS A 157 8.10 -10.05 14.10
N ILE A 158 8.27 -10.40 15.38
CA ILE A 158 9.58 -10.72 15.97
C ILE A 158 10.21 -11.94 15.28
N MET A 159 9.40 -12.94 14.90
CA MET A 159 9.91 -14.15 14.28
C MET A 159 10.30 -13.96 12.80
N ILE A 160 9.63 -13.07 12.06
CA ILE A 160 9.98 -12.75 10.67
C ILE A 160 11.27 -11.91 10.61
N ASP A 161 11.43 -10.92 11.50
CA ASP A 161 12.70 -10.17 11.62
C ASP A 161 13.89 -11.09 11.95
N MET A 162 13.69 -12.07 12.84
CA MET A 162 14.73 -13.07 13.17
C MET A 162 15.04 -14.03 12.02
N HIS A 163 14.11 -14.28 11.10
CA HIS A 163 14.31 -15.21 9.97
C HIS A 163 14.89 -14.52 8.73
N VAL A 164 14.77 -13.19 8.61
CA VAL A 164 15.41 -12.40 7.55
C VAL A 164 16.86 -12.02 7.91
N MET A 165 17.24 -12.11 9.19
CA MET A 165 18.61 -11.86 9.68
C MET A 165 19.55 -13.08 9.67
N ASN A 166 19.20 -14.17 8.99
CA ASN A 166 20.07 -15.35 8.86
C ASN A 166 20.09 -15.89 7.43
#